data_AF-A0A1Q3MUQ2-F1
#
_entry.id   AF-A0A1Q3MUQ2-F1
#
_cell.length_a   1.000
_cell.length_b   1.000
_cell.length_c   1.000
_cell.angle_alpha   90.00
_cell.angle_beta   90.00
_cell.angle_gamma   90.00
#
_symmetry.space_group_name_H-M   'P 1'
#
loop_
_entity.id
_entity.type
_entity.pdbx_description
1 polymer ?
#
loop_
_entity_poly.entity_id
_entity_poly.type
_entity_poly.pdbx_seq_one_letter_code
_entity_poly.pdbx_strand_id
1 'polypeptide(L)'
;MKVRALKIEDRQKCEDYLSLHQSQCMFMCSNLKIAGIEYKGMDYEGEYFGCFNSCLEQLNGVIVHYWNGNIMMHASNQIILNHLVLHLKKKDQAPYSRYSWT
;
A
#
# COMPACT_ATOMS: atom_id res chain seq x y z
N MET A 1 -5.49 -9.52 -12.98
CA MET A 1 -4.90 -8.63 -11.95
C MET A 1 -5.66 -8.84 -10.66
N LYS A 2 -4.97 -8.88 -9.52
CA LYS A 2 -5.60 -9.09 -8.20
C LYS A 2 -5.08 -8.05 -7.22
N VAL A 3 -5.99 -7.29 -6.59
CA VAL A 3 -5.64 -6.36 -5.51
C VAL A 3 -5.90 -7.05 -4.17
N ARG A 4 -4.93 -7.00 -3.26
CA ARG A 4 -5.07 -7.52 -1.90
C ARG A 4 -4.20 -6.73 -0.91
N ALA A 5 -4.58 -6.80 0.37
CA ALA A 5 -3.71 -6.32 1.45
C ALA A 5 -2.37 -7.07 1.41
N LEU A 6 -1.28 -6.32 1.64
CA LEU A 6 0.05 -6.88 1.80
C LEU A 6 0.23 -7.37 3.22
N LYS A 7 0.95 -8.47 3.37
CA LYS A 7 1.28 -9.09 4.65
C LYS A 7 2.78 -9.06 4.87
N ILE A 8 3.23 -9.50 6.04
CA ILE A 8 4.65 -9.59 6.36
C ILE A 8 5.44 -10.42 5.33
N GLU A 9 4.82 -11.46 4.73
CA GLU A 9 5.46 -12.28 3.70
C GLU A 9 5.64 -11.56 2.36
N ASP A 10 4.94 -10.44 2.14
CA ASP A 10 5.06 -9.60 0.95
C ASP A 10 6.03 -8.43 1.15
N ARG A 11 6.57 -8.26 2.37
CA ARG A 11 7.45 -7.13 2.70
C ARG A 11 8.59 -6.99 1.70
N GLN A 12 9.33 -8.07 1.47
CA GLN A 12 10.47 -8.04 0.54
C GLN A 12 10.05 -7.66 -0.87
N LYS A 13 8.92 -8.20 -1.37
CA LYS A 13 8.39 -7.86 -2.69
C LYS A 13 8.01 -6.37 -2.80
N CYS A 14 7.47 -5.80 -1.73
CA CYS A 14 7.13 -4.39 -1.66
C CYS A 14 8.39 -3.51 -1.66
N GLU A 15 9.39 -3.86 -0.85
CA GLU A 15 10.69 -3.18 -0.80
C GLU A 15 11.40 -3.22 -2.16
N ASP A 16 11.47 -4.40 -2.78
CA ASP A 16 12.08 -4.59 -4.11
C ASP A 16 11.38 -3.72 -5.16
N TYR A 17 10.04 -3.76 -5.20
CA TYR A 17 9.25 -2.94 -6.12
C TYR A 17 9.49 -1.44 -5.92
N LEU A 18 9.39 -0.94 -4.67
CA LEU A 18 9.55 0.48 -4.39
C LEU A 18 10.99 0.95 -4.61
N SER A 19 11.99 0.09 -4.42
CA SER A 19 13.40 0.43 -4.65
C SER A 19 13.70 0.76 -6.12
N LEU A 20 13.03 0.08 -7.06
CA LEU A 20 13.14 0.37 -8.50
C LEU A 20 12.58 1.75 -8.86
N HIS A 21 11.72 2.30 -8.00
CA HIS A 21 11.05 3.59 -8.15
C HIS A 21 11.42 4.57 -7.03
N GLN A 22 12.61 4.42 -6.44
CA GLN A 22 12.98 5.09 -5.18
C GLN A 22 12.82 6.62 -5.26
N SER A 23 13.21 7.25 -6.37
CA SER A 23 13.11 8.71 -6.56
C SER A 23 11.67 9.23 -6.52
N GLN A 24 10.69 8.37 -6.84
CA GLN A 24 9.26 8.68 -6.84
C GLN A 24 8.58 8.25 -5.53
N CYS A 25 9.19 7.31 -4.80
CA CYS A 25 8.58 6.62 -3.66
C CYS A 25 9.34 6.83 -2.33
N MET A 26 10.20 7.85 -2.23
CA MET A 26 11.09 8.03 -1.07
C MET A 26 10.37 7.97 0.29
N PHE A 27 9.20 8.60 0.41
CA PHE A 27 8.41 8.56 1.65
C PHE A 27 7.87 7.16 1.97
N MET A 28 7.38 6.44 0.96
CA MET A 28 6.92 5.06 1.14
C MET A 28 8.07 4.14 1.53
N CYS A 29 9.24 4.27 0.90
CA CYS A 29 10.44 3.52 1.27
C CYS A 29 10.87 3.82 2.71
N SER A 30 10.88 5.09 3.11
CA SER A 30 11.25 5.50 4.46
C SER A 30 10.31 4.93 5.51
N ASN A 31 8.99 5.06 5.30
CA ASN A 31 7.99 4.56 6.24
C ASN A 31 8.03 3.03 6.34
N LEU A 32 8.14 2.33 5.20
CA LEU A 32 8.27 0.88 5.16
C LEU A 32 9.51 0.38 5.91
N LYS A 33 10.64 1.11 5.82
CA LYS A 33 11.87 0.78 6.54
C LYS A 33 11.73 0.95 8.06
N ILE A 34 11.00 1.97 8.51
CA ILE A 34 10.83 2.30 9.94
C ILE A 34 9.76 1.40 10.59
N ALA A 35 8.59 1.33 9.99
CA ALA A 35 7.39 0.76 10.60
C ALA A 35 7.04 -0.64 10.06
N GLY A 36 7.59 -1.01 8.90
CA GLY A 36 7.22 -2.24 8.22
C GLY A 36 5.91 -2.11 7.45
N ILE A 37 5.32 -3.27 7.13
CA ILE A 37 4.17 -3.40 6.21
C ILE A 37 2.84 -3.65 6.93
N GLU A 38 2.90 -3.93 8.23
CA GLU A 38 1.72 -4.22 9.04
C GLU A 38 1.21 -2.94 9.71
N TYR A 39 -0.11 -2.84 9.85
CA TYR A 39 -0.75 -1.75 10.59
C TYR A 39 -1.22 -2.24 11.96
N LYS A 40 -0.64 -1.66 13.02
CA LYS A 40 -0.91 -1.92 14.43
C LYS A 40 -1.39 -0.66 15.17
N GLY A 41 -1.51 0.47 14.47
CA GLY A 41 -2.00 1.74 15.00
C GLY A 41 -0.90 2.65 15.55
N MET A 42 0.36 2.45 15.13
CA MET A 42 1.50 3.25 15.55
C MET A 42 1.89 4.29 14.50
N ASP A 43 2.69 5.27 14.91
CA ASP A 43 3.25 6.27 14.02
C ASP A 43 4.02 5.64 12.86
N TYR A 44 3.93 6.29 11.70
CA TYR A 44 4.53 5.90 10.41
C TYR A 44 3.96 4.61 9.78
N GLU A 45 3.11 3.87 10.48
CA GLU A 45 2.45 2.70 9.93
C GLU A 45 1.38 3.08 8.91
N GLY A 46 1.18 2.18 7.95
CA GLY A 46 0.13 2.31 6.96
C GLY A 46 -0.38 0.95 6.57
N GLU A 47 -1.60 0.93 6.04
CA GLU A 47 -2.19 -0.28 5.49
C GLU A 47 -1.89 -0.35 4.00
N TYR A 48 -1.03 -1.29 3.62
CA TYR A 48 -0.55 -1.45 2.26
C TYR A 48 -1.45 -2.41 1.47
N PHE A 49 -1.81 -2.01 0.25
CA PHE A 49 -2.47 -2.86 -0.73
C PHE A 49 -1.64 -2.94 -1.99
N GLY A 50 -1.45 -4.15 -2.49
CA GLY A 50 -0.71 -4.42 -3.71
C GLY A 50 -1.61 -4.89 -4.84
N CYS A 51 -1.28 -4.50 -6.07
CA CYS A 51 -1.86 -5.06 -7.28
C CYS A 51 -0.88 -6.03 -7.93
N PHE A 52 -1.29 -7.29 -8.02
CA PHE A 52 -0.49 -8.39 -8.51
C PHE A 52 -0.88 -8.81 -9.92
N ASN A 53 0.12 -9.19 -10.72
CA ASN A 53 -0.09 -9.97 -11.93
C ASN A 53 -0.58 -11.38 -11.55
N SER A 54 -1.71 -11.80 -12.15
CA SER A 54 -2.41 -13.05 -11.80
C SER A 54 -1.61 -14.33 -12.08
N CYS A 55 -0.60 -14.29 -12.94
CA CYS A 55 0.18 -15.49 -13.30
C CYS A 55 1.50 -15.63 -12.54
N LEU A 56 2.13 -14.50 -12.16
CA LEU A 56 3.50 -14.48 -11.63
C LEU A 56 3.58 -13.99 -10.17
N GLU A 57 2.46 -13.62 -9.55
CA GLU A 57 2.42 -12.98 -8.22
C GLU A 57 3.41 -11.80 -8.11
N GLN A 58 3.69 -11.14 -9.25
CA GLN A 58 4.55 -9.97 -9.33
C GLN A 58 3.75 -8.73 -8.96
N LEU A 59 4.31 -7.92 -8.05
CA LEU A 59 3.74 -6.65 -7.63
C LEU A 59 3.98 -5.59 -8.71
N ASN A 60 2.90 -4.98 -9.20
CA ASN A 60 2.96 -3.96 -10.26
C ASN A 60 2.43 -2.58 -9.81
N GLY A 61 2.00 -2.47 -8.56
CA GLY A 61 1.56 -1.22 -7.95
C GLY A 61 1.20 -1.40 -6.49
N VAL A 62 1.34 -0.33 -5.73
CA VAL A 62 1.08 -0.25 -4.29
C VAL A 62 0.27 1.01 -4.00
N ILE A 63 -0.72 0.90 -3.12
CA ILE A 63 -1.39 2.03 -2.47
C ILE A 63 -1.35 1.81 -0.97
N VAL A 64 -1.14 2.89 -0.21
CA VAL A 64 -0.98 2.86 1.24
C VAL A 64 -1.85 3.93 1.84
N HIS A 65 -2.61 3.55 2.88
CA HIS A 65 -3.31 4.50 3.73
C HIS A 65 -2.60 4.56 5.08
N TYR A 66 -1.97 5.70 5.39
CA TYR A 66 -1.20 5.90 6.62
C TYR A 66 -2.07 6.24 7.83
N TRP A 67 -1.51 6.04 9.02
CA TRP A 67 -2.11 6.35 10.33
C TRP A 67 -2.66 7.79 10.46
N ASN A 68 -2.12 8.75 9.70
CA ASN A 68 -2.53 10.15 9.73
C ASN A 68 -3.52 10.53 8.62
N GLY A 69 -4.07 9.55 7.90
CA GLY A 69 -5.01 9.78 6.80
C GLY A 69 -4.36 10.07 5.45
N ASN A 70 -3.02 10.17 5.36
CA ASN A 70 -2.35 10.33 4.08
C ASN A 70 -2.46 9.07 3.23
N ILE A 71 -2.76 9.25 1.94
CA ILE A 71 -2.76 8.19 0.95
C ILE A 71 -1.59 8.41 0.00
N MET A 72 -0.73 7.40 -0.14
CA MET A 72 0.35 7.40 -1.14
C MET A 72 0.20 6.20 -2.06
N MET A 73 0.61 6.36 -3.31
CA MET A 73 0.44 5.34 -4.33
C MET A 73 1.50 5.44 -5.40
N HIS A 74 1.86 4.27 -5.93
CA HIS A 74 2.68 4.14 -7.13
C HIS A 74 2.21 2.92 -7.93
N ALA A 75 2.17 3.04 -9.25
CA ALA A 75 1.76 1.96 -10.13
C ALA A 75 2.48 2.06 -11.47
N SER A 76 2.75 0.92 -12.11
CA SER A 76 3.44 0.90 -13.40
C SER A 76 2.61 1.46 -14.56
N ASN A 77 1.29 1.56 -14.41
CA ASN A 77 0.41 2.23 -15.36
C ASN A 77 -0.92 2.68 -14.72
N GLN A 78 -1.69 3.48 -15.49
CA GLN A 78 -2.95 4.07 -15.04
C GLN A 78 -4.05 3.03 -14.74
N ILE A 79 -4.08 1.90 -15.46
CA ILE A 79 -5.10 0.86 -15.25
C ILE A 79 -4.91 0.22 -13.87
N ILE A 80 -3.67 -0.08 -13.50
CA ILE A 80 -3.32 -0.63 -12.19
C ILE A 80 -3.63 0.38 -11.09
N LEU A 81 -3.27 1.65 -11.31
CA LEU A 81 -3.57 2.73 -10.37
C LEU A 81 -5.07 2.85 -10.10
N ASN A 82 -5.89 2.82 -11.15
CA ASN A 82 -7.34 2.89 -11.01
C ASN A 82 -7.89 1.69 -10.23
N HIS A 83 -7.38 0.48 -10.45
CA HIS A 83 -7.75 -0.71 -9.68
C HIS A 83 -7.45 -0.56 -8.19
N LEU A 84 -6.28 -0.02 -7.85
CA LEU A 84 -5.87 0.25 -6.46
C LEU A 84 -6.79 1.28 -5.78
N VAL A 85 -7.07 2.39 -6.46
CA VAL A 85 -7.96 3.45 -5.95
C VAL A 85 -9.38 2.95 -5.76
N LEU A 86 -9.92 2.18 -6.71
CA LEU A 86 -11.26 1.60 -6.58
C LEU A 86 -11.34 0.60 -5.42
N HIS A 87 -10.27 -0.16 -5.17
CA HIS A 87 -10.21 -1.06 -4.01
C HIS A 87 -10.23 -0.29 -2.70
N LEU A 88 -9.37 0.74 -2.57
CA LEU A 88 -9.31 1.56 -1.35
C LEU A 88 -10.64 2.26 -1.07
N LYS A 89 -11.27 2.87 -2.09
CA LYS A 89 -12.59 3.51 -1.95
C LYS A 89 -13.68 2.54 -1.47
N LYS A 90 -13.72 1.32 -2.01
CA LYS A 90 -14.68 0.30 -1.58
C LYS A 90 -14.45 -0.13 -0.14
N LYS A 91 -13.19 -0.18 0.28
CA LYS A 91 -12.83 -0.46 1.67
C LYS A 91 -13.29 0.66 2.61
N ASP A 92 -13.01 1.92 2.27
CA ASP A 92 -13.36 3.07 3.12
C ASP A 92 -14.88 3.31 3.21
N GLN A 93 -15.65 2.82 2.23
CA GLN A 93 -17.11 2.81 2.27
C GLN A 93 -17.71 1.71 3.17
N ALA A 94 -16.89 0.80 3.71
CA ALA A 94 -17.36 -0.16 4.70
C ALA A 94 -17.69 0.57 6.02
N PRO A 95 -18.87 0.34 6.63
CA PRO A 95 -19.30 1.10 7.80
C PRO A 95 -18.39 0.85 9.01
N TYR A 96 -17.72 1.92 9.46
CA TYR A 96 -17.02 2.12 10.73
C TYR A 96 -15.76 1.30 11.05
N SER A 97 -14.65 2.03 11.21
CA SER A 97 -13.67 1.99 12.32
C SER A 97 -12.24 2.12 11.79
N ARG A 98 -11.55 3.24 12.09
CA ARG A 98 -10.11 3.21 12.44
C ARG A 98 -9.46 4.53 12.84
N TYR A 99 -10.13 5.68 12.68
CA TYR A 99 -9.57 6.96 13.13
C TYR A 99 -10.38 7.53 14.27
N SER A 100 -10.13 7.02 15.49
CA SER A 100 -10.51 7.71 16.72
C SER A 100 -9.45 8.77 16.99
N TRP A 101 -9.76 10.03 16.70
CA TRP A 101 -8.99 11.15 17.24
C TRP A 101 -9.43 11.35 18.69
N THR A 102 -8.74 10.71 19.64
CA THR A 102 -8.78 11.04 21.06
C THR A 102 -7.41 10.83 21.67
#